data_AF-A0A929BXN8-F1
#
_entry.id   AF-A0A929BXN8-F1
#
_cell.length_a   1.000
_cell.length_b   1.000
_cell.length_c   1.000
_cell.angle_alpha   90.00
_cell.angle_beta   90.00
_cell.angle_gamma   90.00
#
_symmetry.space_group_name_H-M   'P 1'
#
loop_
_entity.id
_entity.type
_entity.pdbx_description
1 polymer ?
#
loop_
_entity_poly.entity_id
_entity_poly.type
_entity_poly.pdbx_seq_one_letter_code
_entity_poly.pdbx_strand_id
1 'polypeptide(L)'
;MKTITEQLTYNAEDFKQVASGYMSLIANAANAEVARERLYRRITRHQFDTHADQRGLSEAKVIRVRDSSRALRGILKSRSDQMAGFSVIQAIYDIVKDTPRPELQPGFYTDLVHMFMGMRGEGPAFAFEQFYIREDLEGREAAIDRSRHLDKLWAVVEEWMDRYKHGLQPDVIERRKKRRQQIMSQLGGTENDWNDWKWHVRNVIKRPTQLHQFIPLTHAEQKALKLVEEAGLPFGITPYYLSLMDEEGEDDRAVRAQVIPPESYVEFVANNKEDYHCSFDFMLEKDTSPIDLVTRRYPAIVILKPYNTCPQICVYCQRNWEIDEAMSDGALAPQEKIDQAIGWIADHRAIKEVLVTGGDPAALGDKKLFGILQQVAEIDHIQRIRLGTRTPVTVPMRITDQFVERLSALRIPMRREVSVVTHVEHPYEITPEMFEAVEKLRAARINVYNQNVYTFYVSRRFEAALLRGLLKRIGIEPYYTFNTKGKEETVNYRVPIARLMQ
;
A
#
# COMPACT_ATOMS: atom_id res chain seq x y z
N MET A 1 -27.19 -14.36 -16.23
CA MET A 1 -27.84 -14.49 -14.91
C MET A 1 -26.91 -13.84 -13.91
N LYS A 2 -27.37 -12.79 -13.22
CA LYS A 2 -26.62 -12.24 -12.08
C LYS A 2 -26.33 -13.36 -11.10
N THR A 3 -25.10 -13.47 -10.62
CA THR A 3 -24.74 -14.53 -9.67
C THR A 3 -25.43 -14.31 -8.33
N ILE A 4 -25.61 -15.38 -7.54
CA ILE A 4 -26.20 -15.32 -6.19
C ILE A 4 -25.55 -14.20 -5.36
N THR A 5 -24.24 -14.00 -5.51
CA THR A 5 -23.44 -12.96 -4.84
C THR A 5 -23.78 -11.53 -5.22
N GLU A 6 -24.38 -11.27 -6.38
CA GLU A 6 -24.79 -9.92 -6.81
C GLU A 6 -26.13 -9.48 -6.20
N GLN A 7 -26.83 -10.39 -5.50
CA GLN A 7 -28.11 -10.12 -4.85
C GLN A 7 -28.01 -10.04 -3.32
N LEU A 8 -26.86 -10.42 -2.73
CA LEU A 8 -26.66 -10.42 -1.29
C LEU A 8 -26.37 -9.01 -0.79
N THR A 9 -26.97 -8.67 0.36
CA THR A 9 -26.69 -7.44 1.10
C THR A 9 -25.70 -7.66 2.26
N TYR A 10 -25.24 -8.90 2.42
CA TYR A 10 -24.35 -9.39 3.45
C TYR A 10 -24.88 -9.07 4.86
N ASN A 11 -26.02 -9.67 5.17
CA ASN A 11 -26.67 -9.59 6.48
C ASN A 11 -26.89 -10.98 7.11
N ALA A 12 -27.56 -11.03 8.26
CA ALA A 12 -27.86 -12.27 8.97
C ALA A 12 -28.71 -13.27 8.14
N GLU A 13 -29.69 -12.78 7.38
CA GLU A 13 -30.56 -13.60 6.54
C GLU A 13 -29.80 -14.21 5.37
N ASP A 14 -28.95 -13.42 4.71
CA ASP A 14 -28.05 -13.90 3.65
C ASP A 14 -27.15 -15.03 4.16
N PHE A 15 -26.59 -14.85 5.36
CA PHE A 15 -25.77 -15.89 6.00
C PHE A 15 -26.58 -17.17 6.29
N LYS A 16 -27.76 -17.06 6.90
CA LYS A 16 -28.63 -18.22 7.20
C LYS A 16 -29.02 -18.97 5.93
N GLN A 17 -29.32 -18.26 4.84
CA GLN A 17 -29.64 -18.86 3.55
C GLN A 17 -28.46 -19.71 3.01
N VAL A 18 -27.26 -19.12 2.98
CA VAL A 18 -26.06 -19.77 2.45
C VAL A 18 -25.63 -20.95 3.31
N ALA A 19 -25.71 -20.80 4.63
CA ALA A 19 -25.29 -21.79 5.61
C ALA A 19 -26.40 -22.77 6.02
N SER A 20 -27.57 -22.76 5.37
CA SER A 20 -28.76 -23.57 5.65
C SER A 20 -28.46 -25.05 5.96
N GLY A 21 -27.58 -25.70 5.20
CA GLY A 21 -27.15 -27.10 5.41
C GLY A 21 -26.40 -27.38 6.73
N TYR A 22 -26.04 -26.34 7.48
CA TYR A 22 -25.34 -26.40 8.77
C TYR A 22 -26.18 -25.83 9.93
N MET A 23 -27.26 -25.10 9.63
CA MET A 23 -28.06 -24.39 10.64
C MET A 23 -28.65 -25.31 11.69
N SER A 24 -29.16 -26.49 11.30
CA SER A 24 -29.78 -27.45 12.24
C SER A 24 -28.80 -27.98 13.29
N LEU A 25 -27.50 -28.05 12.98
CA LEU A 25 -26.46 -28.46 13.94
C LEU A 25 -26.29 -27.43 15.06
N ILE A 26 -26.41 -26.15 14.69
CA ILE A 26 -26.25 -24.99 15.58
C ILE A 26 -27.55 -24.76 16.36
N ALA A 27 -28.70 -24.77 15.68
CA ALA A 27 -30.01 -24.54 16.28
C ALA A 27 -30.33 -25.57 17.39
N ASN A 28 -29.92 -26.82 17.22
CA ASN A 28 -30.15 -27.88 18.21
C ASN A 28 -29.05 -27.99 19.27
N ALA A 29 -28.06 -27.09 19.29
CA ALA A 29 -27.03 -27.08 20.31
C ALA A 29 -27.54 -26.43 21.59
N ALA A 30 -27.12 -26.93 22.75
CA ALA A 30 -27.50 -26.37 24.05
C ALA A 30 -26.84 -25.00 24.32
N ASN A 31 -25.66 -24.78 23.75
CA ASN A 31 -24.88 -23.55 23.84
C ASN A 31 -23.89 -23.45 22.67
N ALA A 32 -23.19 -22.31 22.57
CA ALA A 32 -22.24 -22.04 21.49
C ALA A 32 -21.05 -23.03 21.45
N GLU A 33 -20.60 -23.57 22.59
CA GLU A 33 -19.51 -24.55 22.61
C GLU A 33 -19.94 -25.93 22.08
N VAL A 34 -21.16 -26.36 22.39
CA VAL A 34 -21.75 -27.55 21.76
C VAL A 34 -21.94 -27.32 20.25
N ALA A 35 -22.33 -26.12 19.83
CA ALA A 35 -22.41 -25.77 18.42
C ALA A 35 -21.03 -25.81 17.74
N ARG A 36 -19.99 -25.27 18.42
CA ARG A 36 -18.58 -25.30 17.97
C ARG A 36 -18.14 -26.72 17.66
N GLU A 37 -18.31 -27.63 18.61
CA GLU A 37 -17.88 -29.01 18.45
C GLU A 37 -18.60 -29.71 17.29
N ARG A 38 -19.93 -29.57 17.22
CA ARG A 38 -20.74 -30.18 16.15
C ARG A 38 -20.34 -29.65 14.78
N LEU A 39 -20.20 -28.34 14.64
CA LEU A 39 -19.81 -27.70 13.39
C LEU A 39 -18.38 -28.09 12.99
N TYR A 40 -17.43 -28.06 13.93
CA TYR A 40 -16.04 -28.46 13.68
C TYR A 40 -15.92 -29.91 13.18
N ARG A 41 -16.65 -30.83 13.82
CA ARG A 41 -16.71 -32.25 13.39
C ARG A 41 -17.34 -32.40 12.01
N ARG A 42 -18.45 -31.69 11.73
CA ARG A 42 -19.11 -31.72 10.42
C ARG A 42 -18.19 -31.22 9.31
N ILE A 43 -17.53 -30.09 9.52
CA ILE A 43 -16.60 -29.49 8.54
C ILE A 43 -15.40 -30.42 8.31
N THR A 44 -14.85 -31.01 9.38
CA THR A 44 -13.73 -31.96 9.27
C THR A 44 -14.10 -33.16 8.42
N ARG A 45 -15.29 -33.74 8.65
CA ARG A 45 -15.79 -34.87 7.86
C ARG A 45 -16.06 -34.48 6.41
N HIS A 46 -16.71 -33.33 6.19
CA HIS A 46 -17.01 -32.82 4.85
C HIS A 46 -15.75 -32.62 4.01
N GLN A 47 -14.69 -32.07 4.61
CA GLN A 47 -13.40 -31.94 3.93
C GLN A 47 -12.81 -33.31 3.54
N PHE A 48 -12.88 -34.30 4.42
CA PHE A 48 -12.38 -35.64 4.16
C PHE A 48 -13.18 -36.34 3.04
N ASP A 49 -14.50 -36.31 3.13
CA ASP A 49 -15.40 -36.94 2.16
C ASP A 49 -15.19 -36.35 0.75
N THR A 50 -15.03 -35.02 0.65
CA THR A 50 -14.75 -34.34 -0.63
C THR A 50 -13.41 -34.74 -1.25
N HIS A 51 -12.42 -35.11 -0.44
CA HIS A 51 -11.13 -35.62 -0.94
C HIS A 51 -11.16 -37.10 -1.30
N ALA A 52 -12.01 -37.89 -0.62
CA ALA A 52 -12.13 -39.33 -0.84
C ALA A 52 -12.92 -39.66 -2.11
N ASP A 53 -13.94 -38.87 -2.47
CA ASP A 53 -14.74 -39.08 -3.69
C ASP A 53 -14.63 -37.88 -4.64
N GLN A 54 -13.55 -37.85 -5.42
CA GLN A 54 -13.28 -36.78 -6.39
C GLN A 54 -14.05 -36.93 -7.71
N ARG A 55 -14.85 -37.98 -7.86
CA ARG A 55 -15.54 -38.28 -9.13
C ARG A 55 -16.53 -37.16 -9.48
N GLY A 56 -16.24 -36.44 -10.56
CA GLY A 56 -17.09 -35.37 -11.09
C GLY A 56 -16.88 -33.98 -10.45
N LEU A 57 -15.88 -33.80 -9.58
CA LEU A 57 -15.48 -32.49 -9.06
C LEU A 57 -14.25 -31.96 -9.79
N SER A 58 -14.22 -30.67 -10.12
CA SER A 58 -13.00 -30.04 -10.64
C SER A 58 -11.99 -29.81 -9.51
N GLU A 59 -10.68 -29.84 -9.85
CA GLU A 59 -9.61 -29.61 -8.86
C GLU A 59 -9.80 -28.31 -8.09
N ALA A 60 -10.23 -27.24 -8.77
CA ALA A 60 -10.45 -25.95 -8.14
C ALA A 60 -11.62 -25.97 -7.13
N LYS A 61 -12.68 -26.77 -7.35
CA LYS A 61 -13.73 -26.99 -6.33
C LYS A 61 -13.17 -27.71 -5.11
N VAL A 62 -12.36 -28.74 -5.33
CA VAL A 62 -11.72 -29.52 -4.26
C VAL A 62 -10.80 -28.63 -3.42
N ILE A 63 -9.98 -27.80 -4.07
CA ILE A 63 -9.11 -26.81 -3.42
C ILE A 63 -9.94 -25.81 -2.60
N ARG A 64 -11.03 -25.30 -3.16
CA ARG A 64 -11.91 -24.35 -2.47
C ARG A 64 -12.52 -24.94 -1.21
N VAL A 65 -13.11 -26.14 -1.30
CA VAL A 65 -13.66 -26.83 -0.13
C VAL A 65 -12.58 -27.05 0.92
N ARG A 66 -11.39 -27.49 0.51
CA ARG A 66 -10.24 -27.71 1.41
C ARG A 66 -9.85 -26.43 2.16
N ASP A 67 -9.64 -25.34 1.44
CA ASP A 67 -9.08 -24.11 1.99
C ASP A 67 -10.11 -23.36 2.84
N SER A 68 -11.38 -23.31 2.40
CA SER A 68 -12.49 -22.76 3.19
C SER A 68 -12.75 -23.59 4.46
N SER A 69 -12.72 -24.93 4.36
CA SER A 69 -12.86 -25.81 5.53
C SER A 69 -11.69 -25.63 6.50
N ARG A 70 -10.46 -25.49 6.00
CA ARG A 70 -9.27 -25.24 6.83
C ARG A 70 -9.38 -23.89 7.55
N ALA A 71 -9.80 -22.83 6.84
CA ALA A 71 -9.98 -21.50 7.41
C ALA A 71 -11.06 -21.50 8.52
N LEU A 72 -12.25 -22.04 8.22
CA LEU A 72 -13.34 -22.15 9.21
C LEU A 72 -12.95 -22.98 10.42
N ARG A 73 -12.27 -24.13 10.24
CA ARG A 73 -11.75 -24.90 11.38
C ARG A 73 -10.72 -24.12 12.19
N GLY A 74 -9.93 -23.27 11.55
CA GLY A 74 -9.02 -22.34 12.24
C GLY A 74 -9.78 -21.34 13.10
N ILE A 75 -10.82 -20.71 12.55
CA ILE A 75 -11.69 -19.75 13.24
C ILE A 75 -12.41 -20.40 14.43
N LEU A 76 -12.90 -21.63 14.26
CA LEU A 76 -13.67 -22.33 15.29
C LEU A 76 -12.83 -22.85 16.46
N LYS A 77 -11.50 -22.69 16.50
CA LYS A 77 -10.69 -23.09 17.66
C LYS A 77 -10.90 -22.13 18.82
N SER A 78 -11.07 -22.62 20.04
CA SER A 78 -11.21 -21.79 21.24
C SER A 78 -10.01 -20.85 21.46
N ARG A 79 -8.79 -21.26 21.06
CA ARG A 79 -7.61 -20.39 21.06
C ARG A 79 -7.77 -19.17 20.15
N SER A 80 -8.43 -19.32 19.00
CA SER A 80 -8.65 -18.22 18.06
C SER A 80 -9.55 -17.16 18.67
N ASP A 81 -10.63 -17.57 19.35
CA ASP A 81 -11.49 -16.66 20.10
C ASP A 81 -10.73 -15.89 21.19
N GLN A 82 -9.87 -16.59 21.96
CA GLN A 82 -9.05 -15.96 23.00
C GLN A 82 -8.09 -14.92 22.43
N MET A 83 -7.44 -15.24 21.31
CA MET A 83 -6.50 -14.32 20.66
C MET A 83 -7.19 -13.13 19.99
N ALA A 84 -8.40 -13.34 19.45
CA ALA A 84 -9.17 -12.29 18.78
C ALA A 84 -9.96 -11.42 19.77
N GLY A 85 -10.19 -11.88 21.00
CA GLY A 85 -11.11 -11.24 21.94
C GLY A 85 -12.58 -11.29 21.49
N PHE A 86 -12.90 -12.10 20.48
CA PHE A 86 -14.22 -12.19 19.87
C PHE A 86 -14.54 -13.64 19.49
N SER A 87 -15.72 -14.12 19.91
CA SER A 87 -16.16 -15.47 19.60
C SER A 87 -17.04 -15.51 18.34
N VAL A 88 -16.45 -15.96 17.23
CA VAL A 88 -17.18 -16.13 15.96
C VAL A 88 -18.28 -17.18 16.09
N ILE A 89 -18.04 -18.27 16.84
CA ILE A 89 -19.09 -19.28 17.02
C ILE A 89 -20.23 -18.76 17.90
N GLN A 90 -19.96 -17.93 18.91
CA GLN A 90 -21.02 -17.30 19.67
C GLN A 90 -21.86 -16.39 18.76
N ALA A 91 -21.23 -15.58 17.92
CA ALA A 91 -21.93 -14.75 16.95
C ALA A 91 -22.79 -15.58 15.97
N ILE A 92 -22.25 -16.67 15.42
CA ILE A 92 -23.01 -17.60 14.57
C ILE A 92 -24.19 -18.22 15.34
N TYR A 93 -23.96 -18.66 16.58
CA TYR A 93 -25.02 -19.24 17.43
C TYR A 93 -26.14 -18.23 17.69
N ASP A 94 -25.79 -17.00 18.04
CA ASP A 94 -26.73 -15.92 18.29
C ASP A 94 -27.53 -15.55 17.04
N ILE A 95 -26.88 -15.47 15.87
CA ILE A 95 -27.55 -15.25 14.57
C ILE A 95 -28.58 -16.35 14.30
N VAL A 96 -28.21 -17.63 14.54
CA VAL A 96 -29.12 -18.78 14.33
C VAL A 96 -30.27 -18.80 15.33
N LYS A 97 -30.07 -18.21 16.52
CA LYS A 97 -31.07 -18.07 17.58
C LYS A 97 -31.86 -16.76 17.52
N ASP A 98 -31.71 -16.00 16.43
CA ASP A 98 -32.34 -14.69 16.26
C ASP A 98 -32.05 -13.70 17.41
N THR A 99 -30.88 -13.87 18.04
CA THR A 99 -30.40 -12.97 19.08
C THR A 99 -29.72 -11.76 18.44
N PRO A 100 -30.13 -10.51 18.77
CA PRO A 100 -29.57 -9.32 18.14
C PRO A 100 -28.07 -9.16 18.38
N ARG A 101 -27.33 -8.87 17.31
CA ARG A 101 -25.89 -8.57 17.32
C ARG A 101 -25.61 -7.30 16.49
N PRO A 102 -26.03 -6.11 16.97
CA PRO A 102 -25.98 -4.87 16.21
C PRO A 102 -24.55 -4.40 15.89
N GLU A 103 -23.54 -4.94 16.58
CA GLU A 103 -22.14 -4.64 16.34
C GLU A 103 -21.60 -5.27 15.05
N LEU A 104 -22.24 -6.33 14.52
CA LEU A 104 -21.77 -7.05 13.35
C LEU A 104 -22.00 -6.25 12.07
N GLN A 105 -20.90 -6.02 11.34
CA GLN A 105 -20.90 -5.24 10.10
C GLN A 105 -21.07 -6.13 8.86
N PRO A 106 -21.47 -5.58 7.70
CA PRO A 106 -21.55 -6.32 6.43
C PRO A 106 -20.29 -7.13 6.08
N GLY A 107 -19.11 -6.64 6.47
CA GLY A 107 -17.84 -7.36 6.30
C GLY A 107 -17.77 -8.70 7.02
N PHE A 108 -18.31 -8.78 8.25
CA PHE A 108 -18.38 -10.03 9.01
C PHE A 108 -19.23 -11.08 8.29
N TYR A 109 -20.42 -10.67 7.82
CA TYR A 109 -21.30 -11.55 7.06
C TYR A 109 -20.69 -11.92 5.71
N THR A 110 -19.96 -11.01 5.06
CA THR A 110 -19.26 -11.26 3.80
C THR A 110 -18.27 -12.40 3.95
N ASP A 111 -17.43 -12.37 4.99
CA ASP A 111 -16.44 -13.43 5.25
C ASP A 111 -17.13 -14.77 5.51
N LEU A 112 -18.14 -14.81 6.37
CA LEU A 112 -18.87 -16.05 6.66
C LEU A 112 -19.58 -16.61 5.44
N VAL A 113 -20.32 -15.77 4.71
CA VAL A 113 -21.02 -16.17 3.48
C VAL A 113 -20.02 -16.81 2.50
N HIS A 114 -18.91 -16.14 2.20
CA HIS A 114 -17.92 -16.66 1.24
C HIS A 114 -17.22 -17.93 1.73
N MET A 115 -16.95 -18.05 3.03
CA MET A 115 -16.39 -19.28 3.59
C MET A 115 -17.37 -20.47 3.47
N PHE A 116 -18.65 -20.26 3.77
CA PHE A 116 -19.67 -21.31 3.68
C PHE A 116 -20.03 -21.65 2.22
N MET A 117 -20.04 -20.68 1.31
CA MET A 117 -20.07 -20.94 -0.13
C MET A 117 -18.87 -21.78 -0.56
N GLY A 118 -17.67 -21.43 -0.09
CA GLY A 118 -16.46 -22.18 -0.40
C GLY A 118 -16.49 -23.63 0.08
N MET A 119 -17.12 -23.91 1.24
CA MET A 119 -17.38 -25.29 1.69
C MET A 119 -18.33 -26.07 0.77
N ARG A 120 -19.18 -25.39 0.01
CA ARG A 120 -20.03 -26.00 -1.02
C ARG A 120 -19.31 -26.15 -2.37
N GLY A 121 -18.04 -25.73 -2.45
CA GLY A 121 -17.30 -25.63 -3.71
C GLY A 121 -17.76 -24.47 -4.58
N GLU A 122 -18.46 -23.49 -4.00
CA GLU A 122 -19.02 -22.32 -4.68
C GLU A 122 -18.22 -21.05 -4.31
N GLY A 123 -18.36 -19.97 -5.07
CA GLY A 123 -17.93 -18.66 -4.63
C GLY A 123 -18.22 -17.60 -5.68
N PRO A 124 -17.57 -16.43 -5.62
CA PRO A 124 -18.00 -15.28 -6.41
C PRO A 124 -17.90 -15.60 -7.91
N ALA A 125 -18.80 -15.01 -8.69
CA ALA A 125 -18.85 -15.14 -10.14
C ALA A 125 -17.44 -15.06 -10.75
N PHE A 126 -17.16 -15.92 -11.72
CA PHE A 126 -15.84 -16.15 -12.30
C PHE A 126 -14.89 -16.99 -11.44
N ALA A 127 -15.25 -18.26 -11.29
CA ALA A 127 -14.32 -19.27 -10.81
C ALA A 127 -13.43 -19.73 -11.96
N PHE A 128 -12.11 -19.76 -11.75
CA PHE A 128 -11.16 -20.47 -12.61
C PHE A 128 -11.51 -21.96 -12.81
N GLU A 129 -12.50 -22.47 -12.07
CA GLU A 129 -13.14 -23.78 -12.23
C GLU A 129 -13.75 -24.04 -13.61
N GLN A 130 -13.96 -23.01 -14.45
CA GLN A 130 -14.37 -23.19 -15.84
C GLN A 130 -13.21 -23.54 -16.79
N PHE A 131 -11.97 -23.50 -16.31
CA PHE A 131 -10.78 -23.84 -17.11
C PHE A 131 -10.38 -25.30 -16.89
N TYR A 132 -11.20 -26.21 -17.42
CA TYR A 132 -10.84 -27.63 -17.50
C TYR A 132 -9.83 -27.85 -18.63
N ILE A 133 -8.63 -28.31 -18.30
CA ILE A 133 -7.66 -28.76 -19.31
C ILE A 133 -8.11 -30.13 -19.79
N ARG A 134 -8.32 -30.28 -21.10
CA ARG A 134 -8.65 -31.56 -21.70
C ARG A 134 -7.47 -32.53 -21.61
N GLU A 135 -7.62 -33.60 -20.84
CA GLU A 135 -6.61 -34.65 -20.67
C GLU A 135 -6.60 -35.67 -21.82
N ASP A 136 -7.60 -35.63 -22.70
CA ASP A 136 -7.76 -36.54 -23.83
C ASP A 136 -7.07 -36.04 -25.11
N LEU A 137 -6.38 -34.90 -25.06
CA LEU A 137 -5.62 -34.34 -26.17
C LEU A 137 -4.12 -34.56 -25.96
N GLU A 138 -3.39 -34.80 -27.05
CA GLU A 138 -1.94 -34.94 -27.06
C GLU A 138 -1.27 -34.08 -28.16
N GLY A 139 0.05 -33.89 -28.05
CA GLY A 139 0.86 -33.23 -29.06
C GLY A 139 0.41 -31.80 -29.39
N ARG A 140 0.30 -31.48 -30.69
CA ARG A 140 -0.03 -30.13 -31.17
C ARG A 140 -1.44 -29.69 -30.79
N GLU A 141 -2.39 -30.62 -30.76
CA GLU A 141 -3.79 -30.31 -30.42
C GLU A 141 -3.92 -29.89 -28.95
N ALA A 142 -3.25 -30.62 -28.05
CA ALA A 142 -3.15 -30.23 -26.64
C ALA A 142 -2.49 -28.86 -26.46
N ALA A 143 -1.43 -28.56 -27.23
CA ALA A 143 -0.75 -27.26 -27.17
C ALA A 143 -1.67 -26.10 -27.62
N ILE A 144 -2.47 -26.30 -28.68
CA ILE A 144 -3.43 -25.30 -29.15
C ILE A 144 -4.55 -25.08 -28.12
N ASP A 145 -5.09 -26.16 -27.56
CA ASP A 145 -6.12 -26.09 -26.52
C ASP A 145 -5.59 -25.35 -25.28
N ARG A 146 -4.38 -25.70 -24.83
CA ARG A 146 -3.70 -24.98 -23.75
C ARG A 146 -3.51 -23.50 -24.04
N SER A 147 -3.10 -23.13 -25.26
CA SER A 147 -2.95 -21.72 -25.64
C SER A 147 -4.27 -20.96 -25.52
N ARG A 148 -5.37 -21.53 -26.04
CA ARG A 148 -6.71 -20.93 -25.91
C ARG A 148 -7.14 -20.82 -24.45
N HIS A 149 -6.75 -21.77 -23.61
CA HIS A 149 -6.99 -21.68 -22.17
C HIS A 149 -6.23 -20.53 -21.52
N LEU A 150 -4.97 -20.31 -21.89
CA LEU A 150 -4.18 -19.17 -21.40
C LEU A 150 -4.78 -17.83 -21.84
N ASP A 151 -5.31 -17.73 -23.06
CA ASP A 151 -6.00 -16.52 -23.54
C ASP A 151 -7.22 -16.20 -22.67
N LYS A 152 -8.06 -17.21 -22.39
CA LYS A 152 -9.22 -17.01 -21.51
C LYS A 152 -8.80 -16.68 -20.08
N LEU A 153 -7.74 -17.31 -19.58
CA LEU A 153 -7.19 -17.03 -18.24
C LEU A 153 -6.75 -15.57 -18.13
N TRP A 154 -6.03 -15.07 -19.14
CA TRP A 154 -5.57 -13.70 -19.19
C TRP A 154 -6.73 -12.72 -19.27
N ALA A 155 -7.78 -13.01 -20.07
CA ALA A 155 -8.96 -12.15 -20.16
C ALA A 155 -9.62 -11.90 -18.79
N VAL A 156 -9.63 -12.90 -17.89
CA VAL A 156 -10.11 -12.73 -16.51
C VAL A 156 -9.19 -11.81 -15.72
N VAL A 157 -7.88 -12.02 -15.80
CA VAL A 157 -6.90 -11.21 -15.09
C VAL A 157 -6.98 -9.75 -15.54
N GLU A 158 -7.13 -9.54 -16.84
CA GLU A 158 -7.34 -8.23 -17.46
C GLU A 158 -8.63 -7.58 -16.98
N GLU A 159 -9.76 -8.29 -16.99
CA GLU A 159 -11.04 -7.77 -16.46
C GLU A 159 -10.94 -7.35 -14.99
N TRP A 160 -10.17 -8.06 -14.16
CA TRP A 160 -9.95 -7.66 -12.77
C TRP A 160 -9.06 -6.42 -12.64
N MET A 161 -8.04 -6.28 -13.49
CA MET A 161 -7.17 -5.11 -13.49
C MET A 161 -7.87 -3.87 -14.05
N ASP A 162 -8.72 -4.03 -15.08
CA ASP A 162 -9.42 -2.93 -15.75
C ASP A 162 -10.49 -2.25 -14.87
N ARG A 163 -10.82 -2.84 -13.72
CA ARG A 163 -11.68 -2.21 -12.70
C ARG A 163 -11.05 -1.00 -12.03
N TYR A 164 -9.72 -0.87 -12.11
CA TYR A 164 -8.99 0.22 -11.47
C TYR A 164 -8.59 1.27 -12.50
N LYS A 165 -9.00 2.52 -12.25
CA LYS A 165 -8.49 3.67 -12.99
C LYS A 165 -7.01 3.89 -12.69
N HIS A 166 -6.27 4.38 -13.68
CA HIS A 166 -4.86 4.71 -13.52
C HIS A 166 -4.52 6.04 -14.18
N GLY A 167 -3.45 6.69 -13.73
CA GLY A 167 -3.15 8.08 -14.10
C GLY A 167 -2.69 8.30 -15.55
N LEU A 168 -2.56 7.23 -16.34
CA LEU A 168 -2.21 7.27 -17.77
C LEU A 168 -3.42 7.13 -18.71
N GLN A 169 -4.64 6.99 -18.17
CA GLN A 169 -5.83 6.89 -19.01
C GLN A 169 -6.20 8.27 -19.58
N PRO A 170 -6.66 8.37 -20.85
CA PRO A 170 -6.94 9.65 -21.49
C PRO A 170 -7.95 10.53 -20.73
N ASP A 171 -9.02 9.94 -20.20
CA ASP A 171 -10.04 10.64 -19.40
C ASP A 171 -9.44 11.20 -18.09
N VAL A 172 -8.59 10.43 -17.42
CA VAL A 172 -7.90 10.86 -16.20
C VAL A 172 -6.91 11.98 -16.49
N ILE A 173 -6.15 11.89 -17.59
CA ILE A 173 -5.20 12.93 -18.02
C ILE A 173 -5.93 14.25 -18.30
N GLU A 174 -7.02 14.22 -19.07
CA GLU A 174 -7.79 15.43 -19.38
C GLU A 174 -8.45 16.04 -18.13
N ARG A 175 -8.94 15.19 -17.21
CA ARG A 175 -9.45 15.66 -15.91
C ARG A 175 -8.35 16.38 -15.12
N ARG A 176 -7.16 15.80 -15.03
CA ARG A 176 -6.02 16.37 -14.29
C ARG A 176 -5.48 17.66 -14.91
N LYS A 177 -5.54 17.82 -16.24
CA LYS A 177 -5.23 19.09 -16.90
C LYS A 177 -6.15 20.23 -16.41
N LYS A 178 -7.45 19.96 -16.28
CA LYS A 178 -8.40 20.94 -15.72
C LYS A 178 -8.12 21.24 -14.25
N ARG A 179 -7.85 20.20 -13.45
CA ARG A 179 -7.47 20.34 -12.02
C ARG A 179 -6.22 21.20 -11.85
N ARG A 180 -5.18 20.94 -12.66
CA ARG A 180 -3.96 21.76 -12.71
C ARG A 180 -4.28 23.23 -12.97
N GLN A 181 -5.12 23.54 -13.95
CA GLN A 181 -5.51 24.92 -14.27
C GLN A 181 -6.27 25.61 -13.11
N GLN A 182 -7.19 24.90 -12.46
CA GLN A 182 -7.90 25.41 -11.29
C GLN A 182 -6.95 25.72 -10.13
N ILE A 183 -6.05 24.78 -9.81
CA ILE A 183 -5.06 24.93 -8.73
C ILE A 183 -4.12 26.10 -9.01
N MET A 184 -3.60 26.21 -10.25
CA MET A 184 -2.77 27.35 -10.66
C MET A 184 -3.53 28.67 -10.52
N SER A 185 -4.79 28.74 -10.96
CA SER A 185 -5.62 29.94 -10.83
C SER A 185 -5.82 30.36 -9.37
N GLN A 186 -6.12 29.40 -8.48
CA GLN A 186 -6.31 29.65 -7.05
C GLN A 186 -5.02 30.06 -6.33
N LEU A 187 -3.86 29.52 -6.74
CA LEU A 187 -2.55 29.83 -6.16
C LEU A 187 -1.82 30.98 -6.89
N GLY A 188 -2.42 31.59 -7.92
CA GLY A 188 -1.80 32.65 -8.71
C GLY A 188 -0.57 32.21 -9.51
N GLY A 189 -0.52 30.94 -9.95
CA GLY A 189 0.58 30.37 -10.73
C GLY A 189 0.34 30.38 -12.24
N THR A 190 1.43 30.30 -13.00
CA THR A 190 1.43 30.13 -14.46
C THR A 190 1.85 28.71 -14.88
N GLU A 191 1.72 28.39 -16.17
CA GLU A 191 2.24 27.13 -16.74
C GLU A 191 3.75 26.95 -16.48
N ASN A 192 4.52 28.03 -16.55
CA ASN A 192 5.96 28.01 -16.24
C ASN A 192 6.21 27.72 -14.76
N ASP A 193 5.40 28.29 -13.88
CA ASP A 193 5.48 28.01 -12.44
C ASP A 193 5.17 26.55 -12.14
N TRP A 194 4.15 25.96 -12.78
CA TRP A 194 3.85 24.55 -12.59
C TRP A 194 4.98 23.62 -13.03
N ASN A 195 5.76 24.01 -14.04
CA ASN A 195 6.92 23.26 -14.48
C ASN A 195 8.17 23.53 -13.61
N ASP A 196 8.11 24.50 -12.69
CA ASP A 196 9.15 24.75 -11.69
C ASP A 196 8.83 24.01 -10.38
N TRP A 197 9.62 22.98 -10.08
CA TRP A 197 9.48 22.23 -8.83
C TRP A 197 9.59 23.12 -7.57
N LYS A 198 10.31 24.25 -7.63
CA LYS A 198 10.43 25.17 -6.50
C LYS A 198 9.14 25.93 -6.25
N TRP A 199 8.31 26.14 -7.27
CA TRP A 199 6.98 26.70 -7.07
C TRP A 199 6.09 25.73 -6.29
N HIS A 200 6.11 24.43 -6.64
CA HIS A 200 5.37 23.41 -5.89
C HIS A 200 5.80 23.34 -4.42
N VAL A 201 7.11 23.39 -4.15
CA VAL A 201 7.65 23.39 -2.79
C VAL A 201 7.26 24.65 -2.01
N ARG A 202 7.27 25.82 -2.65
CA ARG A 202 6.85 27.09 -2.00
C ARG A 202 5.34 27.14 -1.71
N ASN A 203 4.53 26.44 -2.50
CA ASN A 203 3.09 26.41 -2.39
C ASN A 203 2.56 25.11 -1.77
N VAL A 204 3.39 24.41 -0.98
CA VAL A 204 2.89 23.27 -0.19
C VAL A 204 1.78 23.75 0.73
N ILE A 205 0.64 23.06 0.68
CA ILE A 205 -0.51 23.33 1.54
C ILE A 205 -0.20 22.74 2.91
N LYS A 206 0.22 23.60 3.83
CA LYS A 206 0.60 23.23 5.21
C LYS A 206 -0.56 23.29 6.20
N ARG A 207 -1.59 24.10 5.93
CA ARG A 207 -2.78 24.18 6.79
C ARG A 207 -3.83 23.16 6.35
N PRO A 208 -4.14 22.14 7.17
CA PRO A 208 -5.07 21.08 6.80
C PRO A 208 -6.46 21.61 6.44
N THR A 209 -6.96 22.59 7.19
CA THR A 209 -8.30 23.13 6.92
C THR A 209 -8.37 23.92 5.62
N GLN A 210 -7.27 24.38 5.00
CA GLN A 210 -7.34 25.07 3.70
C GLN A 210 -7.69 24.13 2.54
N LEU A 211 -7.60 22.80 2.74
CA LEU A 211 -7.82 21.83 1.69
C LEU A 211 -9.24 21.89 1.08
N HIS A 212 -10.25 22.31 1.84
CA HIS A 212 -11.63 22.48 1.36
C HIS A 212 -11.78 23.50 0.21
N GLN A 213 -10.80 24.39 0.04
CA GLN A 213 -10.79 25.39 -1.03
C GLN A 213 -10.46 24.77 -2.39
N PHE A 214 -9.76 23.63 -2.38
CA PHE A 214 -9.21 22.99 -3.57
C PHE A 214 -9.96 21.74 -4.00
N ILE A 215 -10.51 20.99 -3.03
CA ILE A 215 -11.24 19.75 -3.27
C ILE A 215 -12.48 19.65 -2.37
N PRO A 216 -13.54 18.94 -2.83
CA PRO A 216 -14.63 18.56 -1.96
C PRO A 216 -14.15 17.54 -0.92
N LEU A 217 -14.57 17.77 0.32
CA LEU A 217 -14.24 16.96 1.47
C LEU A 217 -15.52 16.42 2.11
N THR A 218 -15.52 15.14 2.43
CA THR A 218 -16.55 14.53 3.25
C THR A 218 -16.58 15.15 4.65
N HIS A 219 -17.70 15.02 5.36
CA HIS A 219 -17.79 15.51 6.74
C HIS A 219 -16.72 14.90 7.65
N ALA A 220 -16.41 13.61 7.46
CA ALA A 220 -15.37 12.91 8.20
C ALA A 220 -13.97 13.48 7.92
N GLU A 221 -13.63 13.74 6.65
CA GLU A 221 -12.34 14.36 6.29
C GLU A 221 -12.22 15.78 6.86
N GLN A 222 -13.28 16.60 6.78
CA GLN A 222 -13.26 17.96 7.35
C GLN A 222 -13.03 17.93 8.86
N LYS A 223 -13.72 17.04 9.57
CA LYS A 223 -13.54 16.85 11.02
C LYS A 223 -12.12 16.41 11.35
N ALA A 224 -11.60 15.41 10.64
CA ALA A 224 -10.24 14.92 10.86
C ALA A 224 -9.19 16.01 10.59
N LEU A 225 -9.30 16.76 9.50
CA LEU A 225 -8.36 17.85 9.17
C LEU A 225 -8.40 18.99 10.21
N LYS A 226 -9.58 19.30 10.76
CA LYS A 226 -9.69 20.26 11.87
C LYS A 226 -8.93 19.77 13.09
N LEU A 227 -9.08 18.48 13.45
CA LEU A 227 -8.35 17.88 14.57
C LEU A 227 -6.83 17.85 14.33
N VAL A 228 -6.38 17.61 13.08
CA VAL A 228 -4.95 17.68 12.71
C VAL A 228 -4.38 19.07 13.02
N GLU A 229 -5.12 20.12 12.66
CA GLU A 229 -4.71 21.50 12.88
C GLU A 229 -4.73 21.87 14.37
N GLU A 230 -5.78 21.48 15.11
CA GLU A 230 -5.89 21.73 16.56
C GLU A 230 -4.80 20.99 17.36
N ALA A 231 -4.48 19.76 16.98
CA ALA A 231 -3.41 18.98 17.60
C ALA A 231 -2.00 19.38 17.13
N GLY A 232 -1.88 20.28 16.15
CA GLY A 232 -0.62 20.71 15.56
C GLY A 232 0.18 19.52 15.02
N LEU A 233 -0.47 18.63 14.27
CA LEU A 233 0.19 17.51 13.62
C LEU A 233 0.81 17.93 12.28
N PRO A 234 1.96 17.36 11.88
CA PRO A 234 2.59 17.69 10.61
C PRO A 234 1.67 17.38 9.43
N PHE A 235 1.51 18.36 8.55
CA PHE A 235 0.68 18.24 7.35
C PHE A 235 1.35 18.95 6.18
N GLY A 236 1.20 18.38 4.99
CA GLY A 236 1.77 18.96 3.77
C GLY A 236 1.31 18.19 2.54
N ILE A 237 0.76 18.92 1.57
CA ILE A 237 0.38 18.40 0.26
C ILE A 237 0.91 19.35 -0.81
N THR A 238 1.64 18.83 -1.80
CA THR A 238 2.12 19.65 -2.91
C THR A 238 0.97 19.99 -3.87
N PRO A 239 1.02 21.13 -4.58
CA PRO A 239 0.00 21.45 -5.60
C PRO A 239 -0.10 20.36 -6.68
N TYR A 240 1.04 19.77 -7.08
CA TYR A 240 1.05 18.63 -8.00
C TYR A 240 0.28 17.43 -7.46
N TYR A 241 0.55 16.96 -6.23
CA TYR A 241 -0.13 15.78 -5.70
C TYR A 241 -1.61 16.04 -5.43
N LEU A 242 -1.96 17.27 -5.05
CA LEU A 242 -3.36 17.72 -4.96
C LEU A 242 -4.10 17.59 -6.30
N SER A 243 -3.42 17.81 -7.43
CA SER A 243 -4.04 17.65 -8.76
C SER A 243 -4.40 16.21 -9.10
N LEU A 244 -3.86 15.23 -8.36
CA LEU A 244 -4.21 13.82 -8.51
C LEU A 244 -5.53 13.46 -7.85
N MET A 245 -6.10 14.37 -7.03
CA MET A 245 -7.39 14.20 -6.36
C MET A 245 -8.53 14.69 -7.24
N ASP A 246 -9.60 13.90 -7.26
CA ASP A 246 -10.78 14.13 -8.07
C ASP A 246 -11.82 14.95 -7.29
N GLU A 247 -12.65 15.67 -8.04
CA GLU A 247 -13.80 16.42 -7.50
C GLU A 247 -15.00 15.49 -7.24
N GLU A 248 -15.10 14.38 -8.00
CA GLU A 248 -16.20 13.42 -7.90
C GLU A 248 -15.68 12.00 -8.08
N GLY A 249 -16.38 11.03 -7.47
CA GLY A 249 -16.04 9.61 -7.54
C GLY A 249 -15.12 9.14 -6.38
N GLU A 250 -14.65 7.90 -6.49
CA GLU A 250 -13.81 7.25 -5.47
C GLU A 250 -12.48 6.70 -6.03
N ASP A 251 -12.14 7.03 -7.28
CA ASP A 251 -10.93 6.53 -7.94
C ASP A 251 -9.64 7.04 -7.26
N ASP A 252 -9.71 8.23 -6.65
CA ASP A 252 -8.62 8.87 -5.91
C ASP A 252 -8.54 8.47 -4.43
N ARG A 253 -9.41 7.56 -3.96
CA ARG A 253 -9.49 7.15 -2.55
C ARG A 253 -8.12 6.76 -1.97
N ALA A 254 -7.33 6.02 -2.76
CA ALA A 254 -5.99 5.60 -2.36
C ALA A 254 -4.99 6.77 -2.34
N VAL A 255 -5.16 7.80 -3.16
CA VAL A 255 -4.34 9.02 -3.14
C VAL A 255 -4.67 9.86 -1.90
N ARG A 256 -5.96 10.10 -1.64
CA ARG A 256 -6.44 10.85 -0.46
C ARG A 256 -6.01 10.22 0.85
N ALA A 257 -6.20 8.90 1.00
CA ALA A 257 -5.86 8.18 2.22
C ALA A 257 -4.37 8.26 2.60
N GLN A 258 -3.49 8.64 1.66
CA GLN A 258 -2.07 8.77 1.96
C GLN A 258 -1.71 10.10 2.62
N VAL A 259 -2.56 11.12 2.52
CA VAL A 259 -2.27 12.47 3.03
C VAL A 259 -3.38 13.07 3.89
N ILE A 260 -4.60 12.54 3.82
CA ILE A 260 -5.72 12.89 4.70
C ILE A 260 -5.84 11.78 5.76
N PRO A 261 -5.41 12.02 7.02
CA PRO A 261 -5.47 11.00 8.06
C PRO A 261 -6.91 10.73 8.51
N PRO A 262 -7.26 9.48 8.87
CA PRO A 262 -8.54 9.20 9.52
C PRO A 262 -8.57 9.76 10.94
N GLU A 263 -9.75 10.06 11.46
CA GLU A 263 -9.95 10.61 12.82
C GLU A 263 -9.21 9.78 13.89
N SER A 264 -9.36 8.46 13.86
CA SER A 264 -8.64 7.52 14.74
C SER A 264 -7.12 7.68 14.77
N TYR A 265 -6.48 8.02 13.63
CA TYR A 265 -5.04 8.30 13.59
C TYR A 265 -4.74 9.57 14.37
N VAL A 266 -5.52 10.62 14.12
CA VAL A 266 -5.32 11.94 14.72
C VAL A 266 -5.50 11.88 16.23
N GLU A 267 -6.58 11.24 16.69
CA GLU A 267 -6.84 11.03 18.12
C GLU A 267 -5.73 10.25 18.80
N PHE A 268 -5.26 9.15 18.18
CA PHE A 268 -4.18 8.35 18.74
C PHE A 268 -2.90 9.17 18.88
N VAL A 269 -2.49 9.88 17.81
CA VAL A 269 -1.26 10.68 17.84
C VAL A 269 -1.38 11.83 18.84
N ALA A 270 -2.51 12.54 18.87
CA ALA A 270 -2.74 13.64 19.80
C ALA A 270 -2.69 13.20 21.26
N ASN A 271 -3.32 12.07 21.60
CA ASN A 271 -3.36 11.54 22.97
C ASN A 271 -2.03 10.97 23.47
N ASN A 272 -1.10 10.64 22.56
CA ASN A 272 0.20 10.05 22.89
C ASN A 272 1.37 11.00 22.56
N LYS A 273 1.10 12.30 22.35
CA LYS A 273 2.10 13.29 21.92
C LYS A 273 3.21 13.51 22.96
N GLU A 274 2.96 13.27 24.25
CA GLU A 274 3.96 13.45 25.31
C GLU A 274 5.00 12.32 25.37
N ASP A 275 4.69 11.13 24.85
CA ASP A 275 5.62 9.98 24.77
C ASP A 275 6.14 9.76 23.33
N TYR A 276 6.28 10.86 22.58
CA TYR A 276 6.51 10.81 21.13
C TYR A 276 7.77 10.02 20.74
N HIS A 277 8.76 10.00 21.62
CA HIS A 277 10.10 9.49 21.36
C HIS A 277 10.29 8.00 21.69
N CYS A 278 9.46 7.41 22.55
CA CYS A 278 9.48 5.98 22.86
C CYS A 278 8.32 5.23 22.18
N SER A 279 7.14 5.85 22.08
CA SER A 279 5.94 5.18 21.56
C SER A 279 5.89 5.04 20.03
N PHE A 280 6.59 5.90 19.26
CA PHE A 280 6.48 5.92 17.80
C PHE A 280 7.71 5.46 17.00
N ASP A 281 8.89 5.28 17.63
CA ASP A 281 10.05 4.63 17.01
C ASP A 281 9.91 3.10 17.02
N PHE A 282 8.84 2.59 16.40
CA PHE A 282 8.55 1.15 16.33
C PHE A 282 9.70 0.33 15.76
N MET A 283 10.54 0.95 14.93
CA MET A 283 11.65 0.29 14.28
C MET A 283 12.94 0.31 15.11
N LEU A 284 12.97 1.04 16.23
CA LEU A 284 14.17 1.29 17.03
C LEU A 284 15.31 1.82 16.15
N GLU A 285 15.01 2.83 15.32
CA GLU A 285 16.03 3.53 14.52
C GLU A 285 17.10 4.15 15.41
N LYS A 286 16.73 4.63 16.60
CA LYS A 286 17.67 5.18 17.60
C LYS A 286 18.64 4.11 18.11
N ASP A 287 18.15 2.93 18.50
CA ASP A 287 18.98 1.84 19.03
C ASP A 287 19.93 1.24 17.98
N THR A 288 19.65 1.52 16.71
CA THR A 288 20.48 1.10 15.57
C THR A 288 21.25 2.28 14.95
N SER A 289 21.43 3.37 15.71
CA SER A 289 22.14 4.59 15.30
C SER A 289 23.51 4.70 15.98
N PRO A 290 24.60 4.22 15.36
CA PRO A 290 25.94 4.30 15.96
C PRO A 290 26.52 5.72 16.03
N ILE A 291 26.02 6.62 15.19
CA ILE A 291 26.33 8.05 15.15
C ILE A 291 25.10 8.80 14.62
N ASP A 292 24.98 10.10 14.92
CA ASP A 292 23.92 10.95 14.38
C ASP A 292 23.78 10.76 12.86
N LEU A 293 22.53 10.80 12.38
CA LEU A 293 22.14 10.67 10.97
C LEU A 293 22.36 9.29 10.34
N VAL A 294 23.03 8.35 11.02
CA VAL A 294 23.32 7.01 10.47
C VAL A 294 22.48 5.96 11.16
N THR A 295 21.72 5.17 10.38
CA THR A 295 21.10 3.93 10.89
C THR A 295 21.77 2.73 10.24
N ARG A 296 22.29 1.79 11.05
CA ARG A 296 22.94 0.57 10.58
C ARG A 296 22.25 -0.68 11.14
N ARG A 297 21.51 -1.37 10.28
CA ARG A 297 20.83 -2.64 10.60
C ARG A 297 21.41 -3.85 9.89
N TYR A 298 22.16 -3.62 8.82
CA TYR A 298 22.69 -4.67 7.97
C TYR A 298 24.22 -4.59 7.91
N PRO A 299 24.91 -5.72 7.65
CA PRO A 299 26.37 -5.76 7.69
C PRO A 299 27.05 -4.74 6.76
N ALA A 300 26.56 -4.62 5.52
CA ALA A 300 27.17 -3.83 4.45
C ALA A 300 26.35 -2.62 3.97
N ILE A 301 25.18 -2.36 4.59
CA ILE A 301 24.26 -1.30 4.16
C ILE A 301 23.99 -0.37 5.33
N VAL A 302 24.08 0.93 5.06
CA VAL A 302 23.70 1.98 6.01
C VAL A 302 22.70 2.95 5.40
N ILE A 303 21.90 3.57 6.26
CA ILE A 303 21.03 4.69 5.93
C ILE A 303 21.71 5.97 6.41
N LEU A 304 21.77 6.98 5.55
CA LEU A 304 22.16 8.34 5.90
C LEU A 304 20.92 9.25 5.81
N LYS A 305 20.58 9.95 6.90
CA LYS A 305 19.38 10.78 7.05
C LYS A 305 19.73 12.28 7.13
N PRO A 306 20.22 12.93 6.06
CA PRO A 306 20.65 14.34 6.16
C PRO A 306 19.47 15.33 6.22
N TYR A 307 18.26 14.91 5.82
CA TYR A 307 17.11 15.78 5.71
C TYR A 307 15.87 15.13 6.34
N ASN A 308 15.27 15.81 7.31
CA ASN A 308 14.22 15.26 8.17
C ASN A 308 12.86 15.93 7.96
N THR A 309 12.48 16.14 6.70
CA THR A 309 11.12 16.55 6.32
C THR A 309 10.87 16.17 4.86
N CYS A 310 9.61 16.31 4.41
CA CYS A 310 9.16 16.03 3.06
C CYS A 310 8.33 17.20 2.52
N PRO A 311 8.22 17.35 1.19
CA PRO A 311 7.26 18.28 0.57
C PRO A 311 5.80 17.78 0.73
N GLN A 312 5.63 16.50 1.05
CA GLN A 312 4.34 15.87 1.33
C GLN A 312 4.44 14.93 2.51
N ILE A 313 3.49 15.03 3.46
CA ILE A 313 3.47 14.19 4.65
C ILE A 313 2.54 13.00 4.43
N CYS A 314 3.11 11.80 4.49
CA CYS A 314 2.36 10.56 4.33
C CYS A 314 1.79 10.11 5.67
N VAL A 315 0.50 9.77 5.75
CA VAL A 315 -0.14 9.28 7.00
C VAL A 315 0.56 8.02 7.52
N TYR A 316 0.96 7.13 6.62
CA TYR A 316 1.63 5.87 6.94
C TYR A 316 3.17 6.01 7.05
N CYS A 317 3.69 7.24 7.18
CA CYS A 317 5.13 7.49 7.28
C CYS A 317 5.73 6.81 8.52
N GLN A 318 6.82 6.06 8.33
CA GLN A 318 7.54 5.42 9.44
C GLN A 318 8.16 6.45 10.40
N ARG A 319 8.50 7.64 9.90
CA ARG A 319 9.16 8.73 10.61
C ARG A 319 8.27 9.96 10.81
N ASN A 320 6.94 9.80 10.79
CA ASN A 320 6.02 10.89 11.17
C ASN A 320 6.40 11.51 12.54
N TRP A 321 7.03 10.73 13.41
CA TRP A 321 7.49 11.15 14.73
C TRP A 321 8.80 11.96 14.75
N GLU A 322 9.53 12.00 13.64
CA GLU A 322 10.73 12.84 13.51
C GLU A 322 10.43 14.16 12.81
N ILE A 323 9.25 14.33 12.20
CA ILE A 323 8.92 15.49 11.35
C ILE A 323 8.03 16.44 12.13
N ASP A 324 8.43 17.71 12.22
CA ASP A 324 7.62 18.76 12.86
C ASP A 324 6.64 19.41 11.88
N GLU A 325 7.12 19.77 10.69
CA GLU A 325 6.33 20.42 9.63
C GLU A 325 6.85 19.98 8.26
N ALA A 326 5.98 20.00 7.25
CA ALA A 326 6.38 19.84 5.86
C ALA A 326 7.34 20.98 5.43
N MET A 327 8.47 20.62 4.82
CA MET A 327 9.52 21.59 4.46
C MET A 327 9.93 22.50 5.62
N SER A 328 10.03 21.95 6.83
CA SER A 328 10.43 22.68 8.04
C SER A 328 11.81 23.34 7.88
N ASP A 329 11.93 24.57 8.35
CA ASP A 329 13.20 25.27 8.45
C ASP A 329 14.13 24.57 9.44
N GLY A 330 15.38 24.33 9.05
CA GLY A 330 16.33 23.58 9.88
C GLY A 330 16.22 22.05 9.79
N ALA A 331 15.32 21.51 8.94
CA ALA A 331 15.23 20.06 8.71
C ALA A 331 16.47 19.46 8.03
N LEU A 332 17.32 20.29 7.40
CA LEU A 332 18.65 19.88 6.94
C LEU A 332 19.61 19.87 8.14
N ALA A 333 20.21 18.70 8.40
CA ALA A 333 21.18 18.55 9.46
C ALA A 333 22.37 19.52 9.29
N PRO A 334 22.96 20.02 10.39
CA PRO A 334 24.17 20.82 10.33
C PRO A 334 25.28 20.12 9.55
N GLN A 335 26.05 20.88 8.76
CA GLN A 335 27.09 20.33 7.90
C GLN A 335 28.12 19.50 8.70
N GLU A 336 28.47 19.96 9.90
CA GLU A 336 29.37 19.23 10.81
C GLU A 336 28.88 17.81 11.13
N LYS A 337 27.58 17.64 11.41
CA LYS A 337 27.00 16.31 11.68
C LYS A 337 26.98 15.43 10.43
N ILE A 338 26.74 16.03 9.26
CA ILE A 338 26.81 15.32 7.97
C ILE A 338 28.23 14.83 7.72
N ASP A 339 29.23 15.69 7.91
CA ASP A 339 30.63 15.37 7.69
C ASP A 339 31.11 14.29 8.68
N GLN A 340 30.70 14.36 9.95
CA GLN A 340 30.96 13.32 10.95
C GLN A 340 30.33 11.97 10.57
N ALA A 341 29.07 11.96 10.12
CA ALA A 341 28.37 10.76 9.67
C ALA A 341 29.07 10.12 8.45
N ILE A 342 29.47 10.92 7.46
CA ILE A 342 30.18 10.45 6.27
C ILE A 342 31.59 9.96 6.64
N GLY A 343 32.30 10.66 7.53
CA GLY A 343 33.59 10.22 8.08
C GLY A 343 33.48 8.86 8.76
N TRP A 344 32.45 8.67 9.59
CA TRP A 344 32.17 7.36 10.20
C TRP A 344 31.94 6.28 9.14
N ILE A 345 31.20 6.56 8.06
CA ILE A 345 31.02 5.60 6.95
C ILE A 345 32.36 5.28 6.25
N ALA A 346 33.24 6.26 6.11
CA ALA A 346 34.57 6.10 5.52
C ALA A 346 35.50 5.24 6.39
N ASP A 347 35.37 5.31 7.72
CA ASP A 347 36.17 4.47 8.62
C ASP A 347 35.71 3.00 8.63
N HIS A 348 34.47 2.72 8.18
CA HIS A 348 33.86 1.39 8.25
C HIS A 348 33.85 0.68 6.88
N ARG A 349 35.00 0.13 6.47
CA ARG A 349 35.20 -0.55 5.17
C ARG A 349 34.25 -1.71 4.84
N ALA A 350 33.58 -2.28 5.82
CA ALA A 350 32.56 -3.33 5.62
C ALA A 350 31.29 -2.78 4.91
N ILE A 351 31.02 -1.49 5.05
CA ILE A 351 29.92 -0.82 4.36
C ILE A 351 30.24 -0.79 2.86
N LYS A 352 29.28 -1.16 2.02
CA LYS A 352 29.38 -1.12 0.56
C LYS A 352 28.28 -0.28 -0.08
N GLU A 353 27.20 -0.05 0.67
CA GLU A 353 26.02 0.62 0.17
C GLU A 353 25.53 1.69 1.16
N VAL A 354 25.22 2.87 0.63
CA VAL A 354 24.61 3.97 1.39
C VAL A 354 23.27 4.32 0.76
N LEU A 355 22.20 4.24 1.55
CA LEU A 355 20.89 4.78 1.21
C LEU A 355 20.75 6.18 1.82
N VAL A 356 20.78 7.21 0.97
CA VAL A 356 20.52 8.59 1.38
C VAL A 356 19.01 8.84 1.34
N THR A 357 18.43 9.07 2.52
CA THR A 357 16.98 9.21 2.74
C THR A 357 16.74 10.10 3.98
N GLY A 358 15.81 9.74 4.87
CA GLY A 358 15.34 10.54 6.00
C GLY A 358 13.85 10.80 5.82
N GLY A 359 13.50 12.05 5.59
CA GLY A 359 12.29 12.44 4.85
C GLY A 359 12.50 12.27 3.34
N ASP A 360 12.53 13.37 2.60
CA ASP A 360 12.82 13.36 1.16
C ASP A 360 14.01 14.27 0.79
N PRO A 361 15.23 13.72 0.70
CA PRO A 361 16.41 14.51 0.37
C PRO A 361 16.37 15.13 -1.04
N ALA A 362 15.54 14.64 -1.97
CA ALA A 362 15.44 15.26 -3.29
C ALA A 362 14.72 16.62 -3.25
N ALA A 363 14.00 16.94 -2.16
CA ALA A 363 13.41 18.25 -1.95
C ALA A 363 14.46 19.34 -1.66
N LEU A 364 15.71 18.96 -1.33
CA LEU A 364 16.82 19.89 -1.21
C LEU A 364 17.21 20.50 -2.56
N GLY A 365 17.69 21.74 -2.54
CA GLY A 365 18.32 22.37 -3.69
C GLY A 365 19.58 21.62 -4.14
N ASP A 366 19.86 21.64 -5.44
CA ASP A 366 20.92 20.85 -6.08
C ASP A 366 22.28 20.97 -5.40
N LYS A 367 22.67 22.18 -4.97
CA LYS A 367 23.95 22.41 -4.29
C LYS A 367 24.10 21.55 -3.03
N LYS A 368 23.04 21.46 -2.21
CA LYS A 368 23.08 20.72 -0.94
C LYS A 368 22.96 19.22 -1.17
N LEU A 369 21.99 18.78 -1.96
CA LEU A 369 21.79 17.36 -2.27
C LEU A 369 23.04 16.74 -2.90
N PHE A 370 23.53 17.34 -3.99
CA PHE A 370 24.68 16.77 -4.71
C PHE A 370 26.00 16.95 -3.95
N GLY A 371 26.11 17.96 -3.07
CA GLY A 371 27.25 18.06 -2.15
C GLY A 371 27.35 16.84 -1.23
N ILE A 372 26.23 16.41 -0.63
CA ILE A 372 26.17 15.23 0.24
C ILE A 372 26.45 13.96 -0.56
N LEU A 373 25.76 13.77 -1.69
CA LEU A 373 25.94 12.58 -2.53
C LEU A 373 27.36 12.45 -3.07
N GLN A 374 28.01 13.57 -3.42
CA GLN A 374 29.40 13.61 -3.87
C GLN A 374 30.37 13.19 -2.77
N GLN A 375 30.21 13.69 -1.54
CA GLN A 375 31.04 13.25 -0.41
C GLN A 375 30.91 11.74 -0.15
N VAL A 376 29.69 11.18 -0.20
CA VAL A 376 29.49 9.73 -0.10
C VAL A 376 30.16 8.99 -1.26
N ALA A 377 30.11 9.56 -2.46
CA ALA A 377 30.77 9.02 -3.65
C ALA A 377 32.31 9.15 -3.61
N GLU A 378 32.90 9.94 -2.73
CA GLU A 378 34.36 10.01 -2.58
C GLU A 378 34.92 8.85 -1.74
N ILE A 379 34.04 8.09 -1.07
CA ILE A 379 34.44 6.92 -0.28
C ILE A 379 34.71 5.71 -1.18
N ASP A 380 35.97 5.29 -1.27
CA ASP A 380 36.46 4.25 -2.19
C ASP A 380 35.73 2.90 -2.13
N HIS A 381 35.35 2.45 -0.93
CA HIS A 381 34.70 1.14 -0.75
C HIS A 381 33.18 1.15 -0.99
N ILE A 382 32.59 2.31 -1.31
CA ILE A 382 31.16 2.41 -1.62
C ILE A 382 30.91 2.02 -3.08
N GLN A 383 30.20 0.90 -3.24
CA GLN A 383 29.85 0.30 -4.52
C GLN A 383 28.43 0.69 -4.96
N ARG A 384 27.59 1.17 -4.04
CA ARG A 384 26.21 1.55 -4.37
C ARG A 384 25.73 2.75 -3.56
N ILE A 385 25.18 3.73 -4.26
CA ILE A 385 24.48 4.87 -3.66
C ILE A 385 23.02 4.81 -4.09
N ARG A 386 22.12 4.77 -3.12
CA ARG A 386 20.67 4.81 -3.38
C ARG A 386 20.12 6.14 -2.88
N LEU A 387 19.42 6.86 -3.73
CA LEU A 387 18.64 8.03 -3.34
C LEU A 387 17.19 7.57 -3.08
N GLY A 388 16.80 7.50 -1.82
CA GLY A 388 15.41 7.24 -1.45
C GLY A 388 14.62 8.54 -1.50
N THR A 389 13.65 8.64 -2.40
CA THR A 389 12.87 9.87 -2.62
C THR A 389 11.48 9.57 -3.15
N ARG A 390 10.46 10.24 -2.61
CA ARG A 390 9.08 10.14 -3.11
C ARG A 390 8.77 11.22 -4.14
N THR A 391 9.70 12.15 -4.36
CA THR A 391 9.57 13.29 -5.26
C THR A 391 9.13 12.94 -6.68
N PRO A 392 9.52 11.82 -7.33
CA PRO A 392 8.95 11.46 -8.63
C PRO A 392 7.42 11.30 -8.63
N VAL A 393 6.83 11.04 -7.46
CA VAL A 393 5.38 10.93 -7.25
C VAL A 393 4.76 12.26 -6.80
N THR A 394 5.47 13.07 -6.01
CA THR A 394 4.88 14.26 -5.37
C THR A 394 5.21 15.56 -6.10
N VAL A 395 6.33 15.62 -6.82
CA VAL A 395 6.79 16.76 -7.64
C VAL A 395 7.73 16.24 -8.76
N PRO A 396 7.23 15.52 -9.78
CA PRO A 396 8.09 14.94 -10.83
C PRO A 396 8.96 15.96 -11.57
N MET A 397 8.52 17.22 -11.63
CA MET A 397 9.27 18.36 -12.18
C MET A 397 10.64 18.57 -11.55
N ARG A 398 10.90 18.02 -10.36
CA ARG A 398 12.21 18.09 -9.69
C ARG A 398 13.30 17.36 -10.46
N ILE A 399 12.93 16.37 -11.27
CA ILE A 399 13.84 15.57 -12.10
C ILE A 399 14.15 16.32 -13.39
N THR A 400 14.92 17.39 -13.25
CA THR A 400 15.42 18.21 -14.37
C THR A 400 16.62 17.55 -15.04
N ASP A 401 16.99 18.04 -16.23
CA ASP A 401 18.17 17.51 -16.94
C ASP A 401 19.45 17.72 -16.12
N GLN A 402 19.56 18.87 -15.42
CA GLN A 402 20.66 19.15 -14.49
C GLN A 402 20.69 18.18 -13.30
N PHE A 403 19.53 17.80 -12.75
CA PHE A 403 19.47 16.80 -11.68
C PHE A 403 19.99 15.45 -12.18
N VAL A 404 19.55 15.03 -13.36
CA VAL A 404 19.95 13.75 -13.96
C VAL A 404 21.43 13.74 -14.31
N GLU A 405 21.95 14.81 -14.91
CA GLU A 405 23.37 14.98 -15.21
C GLU A 405 24.22 14.79 -13.94
N ARG A 406 23.93 15.55 -12.88
CA ARG A 406 24.67 15.50 -11.62
C ARG A 406 24.56 14.13 -10.94
N LEU A 407 23.38 13.51 -10.93
CA LEU A 407 23.19 12.18 -10.35
C LEU A 407 23.96 11.11 -11.13
N SER A 408 23.96 11.21 -12.47
CA SER A 408 24.66 10.26 -13.34
C SER A 408 26.19 10.39 -13.25
N ALA A 409 26.72 11.59 -13.02
CA ALA A 409 28.14 11.84 -12.82
C ALA A 409 28.72 11.11 -11.59
N LEU A 410 27.88 10.79 -10.60
CA LEU A 410 28.28 10.03 -9.43
C LEU A 410 28.51 8.54 -9.74
N ARG A 411 28.16 8.04 -10.93
CA ARG A 411 28.36 6.62 -11.26
C ARG A 411 29.80 6.36 -11.67
N ILE A 412 30.24 5.13 -11.45
CA ILE A 412 31.47 4.61 -12.06
C ILE A 412 31.12 3.26 -12.69
N PRO A 413 31.14 3.14 -14.03
CA PRO A 413 30.81 1.88 -14.69
C PRO A 413 31.57 0.69 -14.09
N MET A 414 30.86 -0.42 -13.85
CA MET A 414 31.39 -1.65 -13.23
C MET A 414 31.93 -1.52 -11.79
N ARG A 415 31.92 -0.34 -11.18
CA ARG A 415 32.47 -0.10 -9.83
C ARG A 415 31.48 0.49 -8.85
N ARG A 416 30.70 1.48 -9.28
CA ARG A 416 29.70 2.16 -8.44
C ARG A 416 28.39 2.38 -9.17
N GLU A 417 27.34 1.75 -8.65
CA GLU A 417 25.96 1.97 -9.07
C GLU A 417 25.37 3.18 -8.33
N VAL A 418 24.57 3.98 -9.05
CA VAL A 418 23.70 5.00 -8.45
C VAL A 418 22.27 4.72 -8.92
N SER A 419 21.33 4.68 -7.98
CA SER A 419 19.92 4.38 -8.26
C SER A 419 18.97 5.26 -7.47
N VAL A 420 17.78 5.47 -8.01
CA VAL A 420 16.66 6.13 -7.32
C VAL A 420 15.69 5.06 -6.81
N VAL A 421 15.26 5.19 -5.57
CA VAL A 421 14.22 4.35 -4.98
C VAL A 421 13.02 5.25 -4.67
N THR A 422 11.97 5.11 -5.47
CA THR A 422 10.71 5.84 -5.35
C THR A 422 9.64 5.04 -4.58
N HIS A 423 8.50 5.66 -4.37
CA HIS A 423 7.46 5.20 -3.46
C HIS A 423 6.05 5.48 -3.99
N VAL A 424 5.68 4.73 -5.03
CA VAL A 424 4.35 4.67 -5.65
C VAL A 424 3.52 3.59 -4.95
N GLU A 425 2.33 3.98 -4.54
CA GLU A 425 1.38 3.16 -3.79
C GLU A 425 0.21 2.67 -4.65
N HIS A 426 -0.20 3.44 -5.65
CA HIS A 426 -1.41 3.14 -6.40
C HIS A 426 -1.27 3.47 -7.91
N PRO A 427 -1.90 2.70 -8.84
CA PRO A 427 -1.88 2.97 -10.28
C PRO A 427 -2.25 4.41 -10.67
N TYR A 428 -3.11 5.02 -9.86
CA TYR A 428 -3.57 6.39 -10.06
C TYR A 428 -2.47 7.45 -9.88
N GLU A 429 -1.38 7.13 -9.18
CA GLU A 429 -0.22 8.01 -9.01
C GLU A 429 0.74 8.00 -10.20
N ILE A 430 0.58 7.07 -11.15
CA ILE A 430 1.43 6.98 -12.34
C ILE A 430 0.90 7.96 -13.40
N THR A 431 1.64 9.03 -13.67
CA THR A 431 1.23 10.10 -14.59
C THR A 431 2.19 10.28 -15.76
N PRO A 432 1.80 11.03 -16.81
CA PRO A 432 2.72 11.42 -17.88
C PRO A 432 3.97 12.18 -17.37
N GLU A 433 3.82 13.10 -16.42
CA GLU A 433 4.94 13.85 -15.84
C GLU A 433 5.90 12.94 -15.07
N MET A 434 5.38 11.94 -14.36
CA MET A 434 6.21 10.91 -13.73
C MET A 434 6.94 10.08 -14.79
N PHE A 435 6.27 9.69 -15.87
CA PHE A 435 6.90 8.97 -16.97
C PHE A 435 8.07 9.76 -17.56
N GLU A 436 7.90 11.05 -17.86
CA GLU A 436 8.97 11.91 -18.36
C GLU A 436 10.16 11.99 -17.38
N ALA A 437 9.89 12.16 -16.08
CA ALA A 437 10.92 12.16 -15.05
C ALA A 437 11.72 10.84 -15.01
N VAL A 438 11.02 9.70 -15.11
CA VAL A 438 11.65 8.37 -15.12
C VAL A 438 12.41 8.13 -16.42
N GLU A 439 11.89 8.55 -17.56
CA GLU A 439 12.53 8.42 -18.86
C GLU A 439 13.90 9.10 -18.86
N LYS A 440 14.00 10.32 -18.32
CA LYS A 440 15.28 11.05 -18.17
C LYS A 440 16.28 10.26 -17.33
N LEU A 441 15.86 9.73 -16.17
CA LEU A 441 16.71 8.91 -15.31
C LEU A 441 17.21 7.65 -16.04
N ARG A 442 16.30 6.95 -16.73
CA ARG A 442 16.61 5.70 -17.46
C ARG A 442 17.54 5.96 -18.65
N ALA A 443 17.37 7.07 -19.37
CA ALA A 443 18.27 7.49 -20.44
C ALA A 443 19.71 7.71 -19.95
N ALA A 444 19.86 8.26 -18.74
CA ALA A 444 21.15 8.37 -18.04
C ALA A 444 21.59 7.07 -17.34
N ARG A 445 20.95 5.95 -17.69
CA ARG A 445 21.16 4.59 -17.17
C ARG A 445 20.85 4.42 -15.68
N ILE A 446 20.28 5.41 -15.00
CA ILE A 446 19.96 5.32 -13.56
C ILE A 446 18.84 4.30 -13.37
N ASN A 447 19.06 3.34 -12.48
CA ASN A 447 18.01 2.40 -12.11
C ASN A 447 16.98 3.09 -11.22
N VAL A 448 15.70 2.88 -11.51
CA VAL A 448 14.59 3.40 -10.72
C VAL A 448 13.83 2.22 -10.15
N TYR A 449 13.75 2.14 -8.83
CA TYR A 449 13.09 1.08 -8.09
C TYR A 449 11.86 1.63 -7.38
N ASN A 450 10.82 0.82 -7.21
CA ASN A 450 9.66 1.18 -6.39
C ASN A 450 9.61 0.38 -5.10
N GLN A 451 9.42 1.08 -3.98
CA GLN A 451 8.98 0.50 -2.72
C GLN A 451 7.50 0.80 -2.56
N ASN A 452 6.68 -0.22 -2.41
CA ASN A 452 5.25 -0.09 -2.15
C ASN A 452 4.97 -0.51 -0.69
N VAL A 453 4.07 0.19 0.00
CA VAL A 453 3.57 -0.22 1.32
C VAL A 453 2.15 -0.74 1.16
N TYR A 454 1.96 -2.04 1.37
CA TYR A 454 0.69 -2.70 1.19
C TYR A 454 -0.27 -2.34 2.33
N THR A 455 -1.09 -1.32 2.09
CA THR A 455 -2.12 -0.82 3.02
C THR A 455 -3.50 -1.34 2.65
N PHE A 456 -4.47 -1.20 3.56
CA PHE A 456 -5.88 -1.46 3.28
C PHE A 456 -6.37 -0.76 2.01
N TYR A 457 -5.91 0.47 1.77
CA TYR A 457 -6.35 1.30 0.66
C TYR A 457 -5.82 0.87 -0.72
N VAL A 458 -4.80 0.00 -0.76
CA VAL A 458 -4.17 -0.50 -2.00
C VAL A 458 -4.11 -2.03 -2.05
N SER A 459 -5.01 -2.67 -1.30
CA SER A 459 -5.05 -4.13 -1.10
C SER A 459 -6.20 -4.82 -1.84
N ARG A 460 -6.87 -4.15 -2.79
CA ARG A 460 -7.95 -4.77 -3.56
C ARG A 460 -7.37 -5.77 -4.57
N ARG A 461 -8.18 -6.75 -4.99
CA ARG A 461 -7.72 -7.91 -5.76
C ARG A 461 -7.19 -7.45 -7.13
N PHE A 462 -5.99 -7.87 -7.52
CA PHE A 462 -5.28 -7.45 -8.74
C PHE A 462 -4.86 -5.96 -8.81
N GLU A 463 -5.16 -5.12 -7.83
CA GLU A 463 -4.78 -3.71 -7.80
C GLU A 463 -3.25 -3.54 -7.82
N ALA A 464 -2.54 -4.26 -6.95
CA ALA A 464 -1.07 -4.28 -6.93
C ALA A 464 -0.45 -4.95 -8.18
N ALA A 465 -1.18 -5.86 -8.84
CA ALA A 465 -0.72 -6.46 -10.09
C ALA A 465 -0.73 -5.45 -11.23
N LEU A 466 -1.81 -4.66 -11.35
CA LEU A 466 -1.89 -3.54 -12.29
C LEU A 466 -0.76 -2.53 -12.01
N LEU A 467 -0.55 -2.15 -10.75
CA LEU A 467 0.52 -1.23 -10.36
C LEU A 467 1.89 -1.72 -10.85
N ARG A 468 2.24 -2.97 -10.54
CA ARG A 468 3.52 -3.57 -10.96
C ARG A 468 3.68 -3.58 -12.49
N GLY A 469 2.63 -3.90 -13.22
CA GLY A 469 2.61 -3.86 -14.68
C GLY A 469 2.87 -2.46 -15.23
N LEU A 470 2.18 -1.44 -14.69
CA LEU A 470 2.36 -0.05 -15.10
C LEU A 470 3.74 0.50 -14.74
N LEU A 471 4.24 0.24 -13.53
CA LEU A 471 5.60 0.60 -13.11
C LEU A 471 6.63 0.08 -14.12
N LYS A 472 6.52 -1.20 -14.50
CA LYS A 472 7.43 -1.81 -15.46
C LYS A 472 7.36 -1.14 -16.83
N ARG A 473 6.15 -0.80 -17.31
CA ARG A 473 5.93 -0.11 -18.59
C ARG A 473 6.59 1.27 -18.63
N ILE A 474 6.61 1.99 -17.51
CA ILE A 474 7.26 3.31 -17.42
C ILE A 474 8.73 3.25 -17.02
N GLY A 475 9.33 2.07 -16.91
CA GLY A 475 10.76 1.91 -16.62
C GLY A 475 11.12 1.91 -15.14
N ILE A 476 10.16 1.70 -14.24
CA ILE A 476 10.39 1.52 -12.80
C ILE A 476 10.33 0.02 -12.46
N GLU A 477 11.33 -0.47 -11.73
CA GLU A 477 11.35 -1.85 -11.26
C GLU A 477 10.59 -1.98 -9.93
N PRO A 478 9.53 -2.80 -9.83
CA PRO A 478 8.93 -3.13 -8.55
C PRO A 478 9.95 -3.85 -7.67
N TYR A 479 10.32 -3.28 -6.52
CA TYR A 479 11.43 -3.77 -5.71
C TYR A 479 10.98 -4.41 -4.40
N TYR A 480 10.31 -3.65 -3.54
CA TYR A 480 9.72 -4.19 -2.31
C TYR A 480 8.22 -3.90 -2.25
N THR A 481 7.47 -4.87 -1.75
CA THR A 481 6.14 -4.64 -1.19
C THR A 481 6.25 -4.88 0.32
N PHE A 482 6.23 -3.80 1.09
CA PHE A 482 6.28 -3.85 2.54
C PHE A 482 4.89 -4.12 3.10
N ASN A 483 4.79 -5.01 4.08
CA ASN A 483 3.64 -5.03 4.96
C ASN A 483 3.67 -3.79 5.85
N THR A 484 2.51 -3.21 6.11
CA THR A 484 2.35 -2.15 7.11
C THR A 484 2.85 -2.64 8.48
N LYS A 485 3.73 -1.84 9.08
CA LYS A 485 4.43 -2.22 10.32
C LYS A 485 3.58 -1.85 11.56
N GLY A 486 3.95 -2.40 12.72
CA GLY A 486 3.17 -2.40 13.97
C GLY A 486 3.03 -1.04 14.68
N LYS A 487 2.90 0.06 13.92
CA LYS A 487 2.61 1.41 14.43
C LYS A 487 1.13 1.52 14.77
N GLU A 488 0.79 1.69 16.04
CA GLU A 488 -0.60 1.61 16.52
C GLU A 488 -1.49 2.70 15.95
N GLU A 489 -0.93 3.90 15.71
CA GLU A 489 -1.67 5.00 15.10
C GLU A 489 -2.12 4.71 13.66
N THR A 490 -1.45 3.78 12.97
CA THR A 490 -1.79 3.37 11.59
C THR A 490 -2.48 2.01 11.52
N VAL A 491 -3.08 1.53 12.63
CA VAL A 491 -3.75 0.23 12.69
C VAL A 491 -4.79 0.04 11.57
N ASN A 492 -5.51 1.10 11.19
CA ASN A 492 -6.51 1.07 10.11
C ASN A 492 -5.93 0.94 8.69
N TYR A 493 -4.62 1.11 8.53
CA TYR A 493 -3.92 0.84 7.27
C TYR A 493 -3.45 -0.61 7.19
N ARG A 494 -3.49 -1.36 8.29
CA ARG A 494 -2.97 -2.73 8.34
C ARG A 494 -3.83 -3.69 7.54
N VAL A 495 -3.15 -4.64 6.92
CA VAL A 495 -3.78 -5.77 6.23
C VAL A 495 -3.16 -7.07 6.74
N PRO A 496 -3.93 -8.16 6.85
CA PRO A 496 -3.36 -9.45 7.19
C PRO A 496 -2.30 -9.87 6.17
N ILE A 497 -1.19 -10.47 6.62
CA ILE A 497 -0.13 -10.98 5.73
C ILE A 497 -0.72 -11.94 4.68
N ALA A 498 -1.75 -12.71 5.05
CA ALA A 498 -2.47 -13.58 4.13
C ALA A 498 -3.04 -12.82 2.91
N ARG A 499 -3.43 -11.55 3.07
CA ARG A 499 -3.90 -10.71 1.96
C ARG A 499 -2.75 -10.28 1.04
N LEU A 500 -1.57 -10.02 1.59
CA LEU A 500 -0.36 -9.71 0.81
C LEU A 500 0.16 -10.92 0.02
N MET A 501 -0.05 -12.14 0.54
CA MET A 501 0.33 -13.38 -0.13
C MET A 501 -0.59 -13.79 -1.28
N GLN A 502 -1.83 -13.28 -1.29
CA GLN A 502 -2.80 -13.44 -2.39
C GLN A 502 -2.43 -12.55 -3.57
#